data_AF-A0A2A2SIK3-F1
#
_entry.id   AF-A0A2A2SIK3-F1
#
_cell.length_a   1.000
_cell.length_b   1.000
_cell.length_c   1.000
_cell.angle_alpha   90.00
_cell.angle_beta   90.00
_cell.angle_gamma   90.00
#
_symmetry.space_group_name_H-M   'P 1'
#
loop_
_entity.id
_entity.type
_entity.pdbx_description
1 polymer ?
#
loop_
_entity_poly.entity_id
_entity_poly.type
_entity_poly.pdbx_seq_one_letter_code
_entity_poly.pdbx_strand_id
1 'polypeptide(L)'
;MTKEAIAARESMANPDDAAREAAQALNRRLRTAERGNYVGMRVVRDPKPRFAFQFRRNAAATLARYTRDPRFTSREGGLTTAELQPIFDEWWRRFEPYRLVGGGAVYEFDGVVRFDMNIDEAGFREIAARECWVLPERLELNFSRPRNPRSIDPALTRYVRMFARQDRRPAIINQALLGGRVILRDGCFRLTEHVEGSEPLVIFGRDVELGLDAEGYMALKNTGSGRAMPRIGERMTWGGPQGFSETDPNVKLLRVKCGTGPIVAVGEPDGAPRIR
;
A
#
# COMPACT_ATOMS: atom_id res chain seq x y z
N MET A 1 -9.52 27.41 -20.87
CA MET A 1 -8.89 27.53 -19.54
C MET A 1 -8.49 28.99 -19.33
N THR A 2 -8.85 29.59 -18.20
CA THR A 2 -8.57 31.00 -17.90
C THR A 2 -7.10 31.21 -17.52
N LYS A 3 -6.57 32.45 -17.67
CA LYS A 3 -5.21 32.81 -17.22
C LYS A 3 -4.97 32.49 -15.74
N GLU A 4 -6.00 32.60 -14.91
CA GLU A 4 -5.96 32.22 -13.49
C GLU A 4 -5.78 30.72 -13.28
N ALA A 5 -6.40 29.87 -14.10
CA ALA A 5 -6.22 28.41 -14.03
C ALA A 5 -4.81 27.97 -14.49
N ILE A 6 -4.18 28.72 -15.40
CA ILE A 6 -2.80 28.51 -15.84
C ILE A 6 -1.83 28.95 -14.73
N ALA A 7 -2.01 30.15 -14.17
CA ALA A 7 -1.20 30.65 -13.07
C ALA A 7 -1.33 29.78 -11.80
N ALA A 8 -2.51 29.23 -11.51
CA ALA A 8 -2.72 28.26 -10.44
C ALA A 8 -1.98 26.94 -10.72
N ARG A 9 -2.01 26.42 -11.96
CA ARG A 9 -1.21 25.23 -12.35
C ARG A 9 0.30 25.48 -12.27
N GLU A 10 0.76 26.66 -12.66
CA GLU A 10 2.17 27.06 -12.58
C GLU A 10 2.62 27.26 -11.12
N SER A 11 1.74 27.77 -10.25
CA SER A 11 2.00 27.86 -8.80
C SER A 11 2.06 26.50 -8.09
N MET A 12 1.58 25.44 -8.74
CA MET A 12 1.71 24.05 -8.29
C MET A 12 2.87 23.30 -8.97
N ALA A 13 3.56 23.91 -9.94
CA ALA A 13 4.71 23.31 -10.59
C ALA A 13 5.88 23.17 -9.61
N ASN A 14 6.72 22.15 -9.81
CA ASN A 14 7.98 22.08 -9.07
C ASN A 14 8.84 23.31 -9.43
N PRO A 15 9.78 23.73 -8.56
CA PRO A 15 10.74 24.76 -8.92
C PRO A 15 11.42 24.46 -10.27
N ASP A 16 11.77 25.50 -11.02
CA ASP A 16 12.37 25.39 -12.34
C ASP A 16 13.67 24.54 -12.35
N ASP A 17 14.09 24.11 -13.55
CA ASP A 17 15.25 23.24 -13.70
C ASP A 17 16.55 23.86 -13.17
N ALA A 18 16.73 25.17 -13.34
CA ALA A 18 17.90 25.88 -12.82
C ALA A 18 17.92 25.90 -11.28
N ALA A 19 16.76 26.10 -10.65
CA ALA A 19 16.59 26.02 -9.20
C ALA A 19 16.89 24.59 -8.72
N ARG A 20 16.41 23.57 -9.44
CA ARG A 20 16.63 22.16 -9.12
C ARG A 20 18.12 21.80 -9.18
N GLU A 21 18.83 22.18 -10.25
CA GLU A 21 20.26 21.93 -10.40
C GLU A 21 21.08 22.63 -9.31
N ALA A 22 20.81 23.91 -9.07
CA ALA A 22 21.46 24.68 -8.01
C ALA A 22 21.19 24.08 -6.62
N ALA A 23 19.96 23.63 -6.37
CA ALA A 23 19.59 23.01 -5.10
C ALA A 23 20.29 21.66 -4.91
N GLN A 24 20.42 20.84 -5.96
CA GLN A 24 21.17 19.58 -5.91
C GLN A 24 22.67 19.81 -5.66
N ALA A 25 23.27 20.81 -6.29
CA ALA A 25 24.67 21.18 -6.05
C ALA A 25 24.88 21.62 -4.60
N LEU A 26 24.00 22.48 -4.08
CA LEU A 26 24.04 22.93 -2.69
C LEU A 26 23.84 21.77 -1.71
N ASN A 27 22.89 20.88 -1.98
CA ASN A 27 22.64 19.68 -1.18
C ASN A 27 23.90 18.80 -1.07
N ARG A 28 24.61 18.55 -2.17
CA ARG A 28 25.88 17.78 -2.15
C ARG A 28 26.94 18.46 -1.28
N ARG A 29 27.06 19.79 -1.37
CA ARG A 29 28.03 20.56 -0.57
C ARG A 29 27.70 20.52 0.92
N LEU A 30 26.44 20.74 1.29
CA LEU A 30 25.98 20.74 2.68
C LEU A 30 26.12 19.37 3.35
N ARG A 31 25.87 18.26 2.61
CA ARG A 31 26.11 16.90 3.11
C ARG A 31 27.54 16.65 3.57
N THR A 32 28.52 17.34 3.00
CA THR A 32 29.93 17.21 3.38
C THR A 32 30.34 18.25 4.41
N ALA A 33 29.99 19.52 4.20
CA ALA A 33 30.46 20.62 5.03
C ALA A 33 29.74 20.72 6.39
N GLU A 34 28.50 20.25 6.47
CA GLU A 34 27.62 20.40 7.64
C GLU A 34 27.16 19.03 8.19
N ARG A 35 27.98 17.97 8.09
CA ARG A 35 27.62 16.57 8.44
C ARG A 35 26.91 16.37 9.78
N GLY A 36 27.27 17.15 10.81
CA GLY A 36 26.66 17.05 12.14
C GLY A 36 25.42 17.92 12.35
N ASN A 37 25.03 18.72 11.35
CA ASN A 37 23.99 19.73 11.45
C ASN A 37 22.97 19.67 10.31
N TYR A 38 23.38 19.35 9.09
CA TYR A 38 22.50 19.28 7.93
C TYR A 38 21.73 17.95 7.89
N VAL A 39 20.40 18.07 7.73
CA VAL A 39 19.48 16.93 7.65
C VAL A 39 19.18 16.59 6.20
N GLY A 40 18.74 17.57 5.40
CA GLY A 40 18.43 17.33 3.99
C GLY A 40 17.76 18.51 3.30
N MET A 41 17.39 18.29 2.03
CA MET A 41 16.58 19.21 1.23
C MET A 41 15.25 18.59 0.73
N ARG A 42 14.15 19.35 0.76
CA ARG A 42 12.86 18.98 0.13
C ARG A 42 12.19 20.16 -0.57
N VAL A 43 11.22 19.88 -1.44
CA VAL A 43 10.33 20.93 -1.97
C VAL A 43 9.23 21.22 -0.95
N VAL A 44 9.03 22.50 -0.64
CA VAL A 44 7.90 23.01 0.16
C VAL A 44 7.03 23.84 -0.78
N ARG A 45 5.72 23.60 -0.77
CA ARG A 45 4.77 24.18 -1.75
C ARG A 45 4.03 25.42 -1.25
N ASP A 46 4.04 25.70 0.06
CA ASP A 46 3.30 26.80 0.68
C ASP A 46 4.23 27.97 1.09
N PRO A 47 3.94 29.25 0.74
CA PRO A 47 2.88 29.73 -0.15
C PRO A 47 3.29 29.71 -1.63
N LYS A 48 4.54 29.36 -1.95
CA LYS A 48 5.03 29.09 -3.31
C LYS A 48 6.04 27.93 -3.28
N PRO A 49 6.15 27.13 -4.35
CA PRO A 49 7.15 26.07 -4.48
C PRO A 49 8.58 26.58 -4.33
N ARG A 50 9.31 26.03 -3.35
CA ARG A 50 10.70 26.39 -3.02
C ARG A 50 11.45 25.20 -2.42
N PHE A 51 12.77 25.23 -2.46
CA PHE A 51 13.58 24.22 -1.76
C PHE A 51 13.82 24.64 -0.32
N ALA A 52 13.44 23.79 0.63
CA ALA A 52 13.76 23.95 2.02
C ALA A 52 14.94 23.05 2.39
N PHE A 53 15.99 23.65 2.94
CA PHE A 53 17.17 22.99 3.50
C PHE A 53 17.03 22.94 5.01
N GLN A 54 17.05 21.74 5.59
CA GLN A 54 16.81 21.52 7.00
C GLN A 54 18.11 21.28 7.76
N PHE A 55 18.23 21.93 8.90
CA PHE A 55 19.38 21.86 9.80
C PHE A 55 18.91 21.65 11.24
N ARG A 56 19.71 20.92 12.03
CA ARG A 56 19.42 20.67 13.45
C ARG A 56 19.45 21.95 14.28
N ARG A 57 20.32 22.90 13.92
CA ARG A 57 20.53 24.17 14.62
C ARG A 57 21.04 25.28 13.71
N ASN A 58 20.76 26.53 14.08
CA ASN A 58 21.19 27.76 13.42
C ASN A 58 20.85 27.78 11.92
N ALA A 59 19.68 27.28 11.54
CA ALA A 59 19.37 26.94 10.14
C ALA A 59 19.53 28.11 9.17
N ALA A 60 18.97 29.27 9.51
CA ALA A 60 19.02 30.47 8.67
C ALA A 60 20.45 31.01 8.53
N ALA A 61 21.19 31.09 9.65
CA ALA A 61 22.57 31.56 9.66
C ALA A 61 23.50 30.62 8.87
N THR A 62 23.31 29.31 9.01
CA THR A 62 24.08 28.32 8.27
C THR A 62 23.80 28.43 6.78
N LEU A 63 22.54 28.44 6.34
CA LEU A 63 22.20 28.50 4.92
C LEU A 63 22.73 29.79 4.25
N ALA A 64 22.64 30.92 4.95
CA ALA A 64 23.13 32.23 4.47
C ALA A 64 24.64 32.27 4.16
N ARG A 65 25.45 31.35 4.73
CA ARG A 65 26.88 31.20 4.41
C ARG A 65 27.11 30.57 3.04
N TYR A 66 26.13 29.85 2.50
CA TYR A 66 26.28 29.09 1.25
C TYR A 66 25.48 29.69 0.10
N THR A 67 24.40 30.41 0.36
CA THR A 67 23.54 30.97 -0.68
C THR A 67 22.73 32.17 -0.17
N ARG A 68 22.35 33.05 -1.10
CA ARG A 68 21.37 34.13 -0.90
C ARG A 68 20.19 34.01 -1.87
N ASP A 69 20.07 32.86 -2.54
CA ASP A 69 19.00 32.62 -3.53
C ASP A 69 17.63 32.57 -2.82
N PRO A 70 16.69 33.47 -3.17
CA PRO A 70 15.38 33.53 -2.52
C PRO A 70 14.49 32.30 -2.81
N ARG A 71 14.86 31.46 -3.78
CA ARG A 71 14.19 30.18 -4.06
C ARG A 71 14.51 29.11 -3.01
N PHE A 72 15.49 29.37 -2.14
CA PHE A 72 15.92 28.47 -1.07
C PHE A 72 15.58 29.04 0.30
N THR A 73 15.03 28.20 1.16
CA THR A 73 14.68 28.55 2.53
C THR A 73 15.32 27.57 3.50
N SER A 74 15.52 28.00 4.74
CA SER A 74 16.05 27.17 5.81
C SER A 74 14.94 26.70 6.74
N ARG A 75 15.02 25.47 7.23
CA ARG A 75 14.21 25.01 8.36
C ARG A 75 15.10 24.51 9.48
N GLU A 76 14.72 24.81 10.70
CA GLU A 76 15.39 24.30 11.88
C GLU A 76 14.65 23.09 12.46
N GLY A 77 15.40 22.14 13.01
CA GLY A 77 14.89 20.92 13.61
C GLY A 77 15.06 19.69 12.71
N GLY A 78 14.27 18.65 12.96
CA GLY A 78 14.39 17.34 12.30
C GLY A 78 15.31 16.40 13.06
N LEU A 79 15.25 15.12 12.70
CA LEU A 79 16.10 14.08 13.26
C LEU A 79 16.85 13.37 12.13
N THR A 80 18.05 12.92 12.42
CA THR A 80 18.85 12.14 11.47
C THR A 80 18.26 10.74 11.32
N THR A 81 18.56 10.09 10.18
CA THR A 81 18.26 8.67 10.00
C THR A 81 18.80 7.84 11.16
N ALA A 82 20.02 8.12 11.64
CA ALA A 82 20.62 7.38 12.75
C ALA A 82 19.83 7.48 14.07
N GLU A 83 19.15 8.60 14.32
CA GLU A 83 18.30 8.80 15.51
C GLU A 83 16.95 8.07 15.38
N LEU A 84 16.42 7.90 14.16
CA LEU A 84 15.11 7.30 13.90
C LEU A 84 15.19 5.80 13.55
N GLN A 85 16.31 5.33 13.02
CA GLN A 85 16.51 3.96 12.58
C GLN A 85 16.26 2.92 13.69
N PRO A 86 16.66 3.14 14.96
CA PRO A 86 16.36 2.18 16.02
C PRO A 86 14.86 1.96 16.22
N ILE A 87 14.04 3.01 16.08
CA ILE A 87 12.57 2.90 16.14
C ILE A 87 12.07 2.07 14.96
N PHE A 88 12.56 2.35 13.75
CA PHE A 88 12.20 1.59 12.56
C PHE A 88 12.52 0.09 12.71
N ASP A 89 13.75 -0.25 13.09
CA ASP A 89 14.20 -1.64 13.19
C ASP A 89 13.45 -2.40 14.29
N GLU A 90 13.24 -1.76 15.44
CA GLU A 90 12.49 -2.35 16.54
C GLU A 90 11.06 -2.68 16.12
N TRP A 91 10.35 -1.72 15.52
CA TRP A 91 8.94 -1.89 15.18
C TRP A 91 8.72 -2.77 13.96
N TRP A 92 9.64 -2.75 12.98
CA TRP A 92 9.64 -3.73 11.90
C TRP A 92 9.67 -5.16 12.45
N ARG A 93 10.61 -5.44 13.37
CA ARG A 93 10.75 -6.77 13.99
C ARG A 93 9.52 -7.16 14.83
N ARG A 94 8.88 -6.20 15.50
CA ARG A 94 7.62 -6.45 16.25
C ARG A 94 6.45 -6.76 15.32
N PHE A 95 6.38 -6.09 14.17
CA PHE A 95 5.25 -6.21 13.26
C PHE A 95 5.35 -7.38 12.27
N GLU A 96 6.57 -7.79 11.90
CA GLU A 96 6.83 -8.82 10.90
C GLU A 96 6.18 -10.19 11.22
N PRO A 97 6.24 -10.72 12.45
CA PRO A 97 5.58 -11.99 12.80
C PRO A 97 4.06 -11.99 12.59
N TYR A 98 3.43 -10.81 12.64
CA TYR A 98 1.99 -10.63 12.48
C TYR A 98 1.58 -10.19 11.06
N ARG A 99 2.56 -10.10 10.14
CA ARG A 99 2.36 -9.67 8.74
C ARG A 99 1.66 -8.31 8.61
N LEU A 100 2.00 -7.36 9.49
CA LEU A 100 1.29 -6.08 9.57
C LEU A 100 1.79 -5.03 8.58
N VAL A 101 3.04 -5.14 8.12
CA VAL A 101 3.69 -4.08 7.33
C VAL A 101 3.71 -4.43 5.85
N GLY A 102 3.29 -3.47 5.02
CA GLY A 102 3.48 -3.51 3.57
C GLY A 102 4.70 -2.74 3.10
N GLY A 103 5.08 -1.70 3.85
CA GLY A 103 6.30 -0.95 3.67
C GLY A 103 6.49 0.03 4.82
N GLY A 104 7.68 0.61 4.91
CA GLY A 104 7.91 1.70 5.83
C GLY A 104 9.17 2.47 5.48
N ALA A 105 9.27 3.67 6.03
CA ALA A 105 10.45 4.50 5.86
C ALA A 105 10.67 5.44 7.05
N VAL A 106 11.91 5.90 7.15
CA VAL A 106 12.31 7.00 8.03
C VAL A 106 12.11 8.32 7.29
N TYR A 107 11.36 9.25 7.91
CA TYR A 107 11.08 10.57 7.37
C TYR A 107 11.83 11.64 8.18
N GLU A 108 13.12 11.83 7.89
CA GLU A 108 14.05 12.71 8.63
C GLU A 108 13.53 14.15 8.81
N PHE A 109 12.88 14.70 7.79
CA PHE A 109 12.35 16.07 7.80
C PHE A 109 11.20 16.24 8.77
N ASP A 110 10.34 15.23 8.85
CA ASP A 110 9.15 15.22 9.71
C ASP A 110 9.51 14.67 11.10
N GLY A 111 10.67 14.02 11.24
CA GLY A 111 11.16 13.51 12.52
C GLY A 111 10.42 12.26 13.00
N VAL A 112 9.87 11.47 12.05
CA VAL A 112 9.01 10.32 12.31
C VAL A 112 9.44 9.09 11.49
N VAL A 113 9.05 7.93 11.98
CA VAL A 113 9.03 6.65 11.26
C VAL A 113 7.60 6.38 10.86
N ARG A 114 7.36 6.02 9.58
CA ARG A 114 6.02 5.68 9.12
C ARG A 114 5.96 4.28 8.51
N PHE A 115 4.92 3.53 8.86
CA PHE A 115 4.61 2.24 8.25
C PHE A 115 3.27 2.28 7.53
N ASP A 116 3.24 1.73 6.31
CA ASP A 116 2.02 1.42 5.58
C ASP A 116 1.56 0.02 5.98
N MET A 117 0.38 -0.07 6.60
CA MET A 117 -0.11 -1.27 7.26
C MET A 117 -1.03 -2.07 6.34
N ASN A 118 -0.82 -3.38 6.28
CA ASN A 118 -1.63 -4.35 5.52
C ASN A 118 -2.93 -4.75 6.24
N ILE A 119 -3.19 -4.15 7.39
CA ILE A 119 -4.34 -4.37 8.27
C ILE A 119 -5.09 -3.05 8.47
N ASP A 120 -6.36 -3.15 8.84
CA ASP A 120 -7.09 -1.99 9.33
C ASP A 120 -6.74 -1.66 10.78
N GLU A 121 -7.13 -0.46 11.21
CA GLU A 121 -6.80 0.05 12.54
C GLU A 121 -7.41 -0.81 13.65
N ALA A 122 -8.63 -1.33 13.46
CA ALA A 122 -9.30 -2.17 14.45
C ALA A 122 -8.52 -3.48 14.69
N GLY A 123 -8.15 -4.18 13.62
CA GLY A 123 -7.34 -5.40 13.74
C GLY A 123 -5.95 -5.13 14.30
N PHE A 124 -5.36 -3.97 14.00
CA PHE A 124 -4.11 -3.56 14.64
C PHE A 124 -4.26 -3.38 16.16
N ARG A 125 -5.31 -2.67 16.60
CA ARG A 125 -5.56 -2.39 18.02
C ARG A 125 -5.75 -3.67 18.84
N GLU A 126 -6.41 -4.69 18.27
CA GLU A 126 -6.54 -6.01 18.92
C GLU A 126 -5.18 -6.66 19.17
N ILE A 127 -4.28 -6.61 18.18
CA ILE A 127 -2.93 -7.16 18.30
C ILE A 127 -2.12 -6.33 19.29
N ALA A 128 -2.10 -5.01 19.15
CA ALA A 128 -1.37 -4.12 20.03
C ALA A 128 -1.80 -4.28 21.51
N ALA A 129 -3.11 -4.45 21.77
CA ALA A 129 -3.62 -4.74 23.11
C ALA A 129 -3.13 -6.08 23.65
N ARG A 130 -3.20 -7.15 22.84
CA ARG A 130 -2.71 -8.49 23.23
C ARG A 130 -1.21 -8.48 23.53
N GLU A 131 -0.43 -7.79 22.72
CA GLU A 131 1.04 -7.70 22.86
C GLU A 131 1.49 -6.59 23.82
N CYS A 132 0.56 -5.88 24.45
CA CYS A 132 0.82 -4.75 25.36
C CYS A 132 1.74 -3.67 24.74
N TRP A 133 1.53 -3.38 23.45
CA TRP A 133 2.34 -2.43 22.71
C TRP A 133 1.98 -0.99 23.06
N VAL A 134 3.01 -0.21 23.41
CA VAL A 134 2.95 1.25 23.52
C VAL A 134 3.76 1.84 22.38
N LEU A 135 3.10 2.57 21.48
CA LEU A 135 3.75 3.15 20.31
C LEU A 135 4.55 4.40 20.72
N PRO A 136 5.79 4.56 20.23
CA PRO A 136 6.54 5.80 20.39
C PRO A 136 5.82 6.96 19.71
N GLU A 137 5.94 8.16 20.27
CA GLU A 137 5.38 9.39 19.68
C GLU A 137 5.80 9.62 18.22
N ARG A 138 7.02 9.18 17.87
CA ARG A 138 7.60 9.34 16.53
C ARG A 138 7.23 8.24 15.55
N LEU A 139 6.32 7.34 15.91
CA LEU A 139 5.87 6.24 15.07
C LEU A 139 4.46 6.53 14.53
N GLU A 140 4.36 6.71 13.21
CA GLU A 140 3.11 6.91 12.50
C GLU A 140 2.70 5.65 11.74
N LEU A 141 1.41 5.31 11.77
CA LEU A 141 0.88 4.13 11.11
C LEU A 141 -0.23 4.54 10.13
N ASN A 142 -0.05 4.17 8.86
CA ASN A 142 -1.05 4.35 7.82
C ASN A 142 -1.85 3.06 7.66
N PHE A 143 -3.09 3.04 8.12
CA PHE A 143 -3.90 1.83 8.06
C PHE A 143 -4.57 1.61 6.70
N SER A 144 -4.70 0.34 6.34
CA SER A 144 -5.60 -0.05 5.27
C SER A 144 -7.05 0.30 5.66
N ARG A 145 -7.91 0.52 4.65
CA ARG A 145 -9.35 0.68 4.86
C ARG A 145 -9.93 -0.46 5.71
N PRO A 146 -11.05 -0.27 6.43
CA PRO A 146 -11.73 -1.36 7.12
C PRO A 146 -12.02 -2.53 6.19
N ARG A 147 -11.86 -3.76 6.70
CA ARG A 147 -12.22 -4.97 5.95
C ARG A 147 -13.70 -4.97 5.58
N ASN A 148 -14.03 -5.43 4.37
CA ASN A 148 -15.42 -5.71 4.00
C ASN A 148 -16.01 -6.82 4.92
N PRO A 149 -17.00 -6.51 5.78
CA PRO A 149 -17.55 -7.46 6.74
C PRO A 149 -18.31 -8.59 6.04
N ARG A 150 -18.88 -8.33 4.86
CA ARG A 150 -19.65 -9.32 4.11
C ARG A 150 -18.74 -10.06 3.12
N SER A 151 -18.58 -11.35 3.34
CA SER A 151 -17.77 -12.22 2.48
C SER A 151 -18.58 -12.87 1.36
N ILE A 152 -19.82 -13.27 1.70
CA ILE A 152 -20.73 -14.00 0.83
C ILE A 152 -22.14 -13.50 1.09
N ASP A 153 -22.93 -13.39 0.04
CA ASP A 153 -24.38 -13.21 0.14
C ASP A 153 -24.99 -14.41 0.88
N PRO A 154 -25.80 -14.20 1.94
CA PRO A 154 -26.50 -15.28 2.64
C PRO A 154 -27.22 -16.27 1.71
N ALA A 155 -27.79 -15.81 0.59
CA ALA A 155 -28.47 -16.65 -0.39
C ALA A 155 -27.57 -17.69 -1.06
N LEU A 156 -26.25 -17.45 -1.08
CA LEU A 156 -25.26 -18.33 -1.71
C LEU A 156 -24.62 -19.34 -0.75
N THR A 157 -24.80 -19.18 0.56
CA THR A 157 -24.14 -19.99 1.59
C THR A 157 -24.37 -21.49 1.44
N ARG A 158 -25.55 -21.91 0.97
CA ARG A 158 -25.87 -23.33 0.74
C ARG A 158 -25.07 -23.99 -0.40
N TYR A 159 -24.53 -23.19 -1.31
CA TYR A 159 -23.79 -23.68 -2.49
C TYR A 159 -22.28 -23.64 -2.28
N VAL A 160 -21.81 -22.83 -1.33
CA VAL A 160 -20.39 -22.55 -1.14
C VAL A 160 -19.92 -23.16 0.17
N ARG A 161 -19.06 -24.17 0.07
CA ARG A 161 -18.37 -24.76 1.22
C ARG A 161 -17.40 -23.77 1.83
N MET A 162 -16.66 -23.04 1.00
CA MET A 162 -15.74 -22.01 1.45
C MET A 162 -15.48 -20.95 0.40
N PHE A 163 -15.65 -19.68 0.79
CA PHE A 163 -15.17 -18.53 0.04
C PHE A 163 -13.92 -17.96 0.74
N ALA A 164 -12.74 -18.39 0.30
CA ALA A 164 -11.48 -18.00 0.93
C ALA A 164 -11.07 -16.59 0.50
N ARG A 165 -10.88 -15.68 1.46
CA ARG A 165 -10.29 -14.36 1.24
C ARG A 165 -8.98 -14.25 2.00
N GLN A 166 -8.03 -13.50 1.47
CA GLN A 166 -6.84 -13.14 2.24
C GLN A 166 -7.25 -12.39 3.51
N ASP A 167 -6.53 -12.60 4.62
CA ASP A 167 -6.79 -11.90 5.88
C ASP A 167 -6.12 -10.51 5.97
N ARG A 168 -5.17 -10.24 5.06
CA ARG A 168 -4.43 -8.98 4.93
C ARG A 168 -4.51 -8.46 3.50
N ARG A 169 -4.27 -7.16 3.32
CA ARG A 169 -4.02 -6.62 1.98
C ARG A 169 -2.61 -6.98 1.52
N PRO A 170 -2.40 -7.32 0.25
CA PRO A 170 -1.05 -7.51 -0.27
C PRO A 170 -0.25 -6.22 -0.17
N ALA A 171 0.98 -6.31 0.33
CA ALA A 171 1.96 -5.22 0.36
C ALA A 171 2.37 -4.77 -1.05
N ILE A 172 2.61 -5.76 -1.91
CA ILE A 172 3.08 -5.58 -3.28
C ILE A 172 2.09 -6.31 -4.19
N ILE A 173 1.60 -5.60 -5.19
CA ILE A 173 0.76 -6.17 -6.25
C ILE A 173 1.56 -6.11 -7.53
N ASN A 174 1.93 -7.30 -8.04
CA ASN A 174 2.55 -7.41 -9.35
C ASN A 174 1.54 -7.00 -10.43
N GLN A 175 2.01 -6.25 -11.43
CA GLN A 175 1.16 -5.67 -12.47
C GLN A 175 1.06 -6.52 -13.74
N ALA A 176 1.67 -7.71 -13.78
CA ALA A 176 1.52 -8.57 -14.95
C ALA A 176 0.06 -9.06 -15.04
N LEU A 177 -0.51 -8.95 -16.24
CA LEU A 177 -1.89 -9.34 -16.47
C LEU A 177 -1.99 -10.87 -16.57
N LEU A 178 -2.44 -11.50 -15.50
CA LEU A 178 -2.79 -12.92 -15.49
C LEU A 178 -4.27 -13.09 -15.79
N GLY A 179 -4.65 -14.30 -16.20
CA GLY A 179 -6.04 -14.62 -16.48
C GLY A 179 -6.33 -16.11 -16.41
N GLY A 180 -7.62 -16.42 -16.39
CA GLY A 180 -8.17 -17.76 -16.32
C GLY A 180 -9.65 -17.71 -15.97
N ARG A 181 -10.25 -18.87 -15.69
CA ARG A 181 -11.67 -18.97 -15.35
C ARG A 181 -11.82 -19.49 -13.94
N VAL A 182 -12.48 -18.72 -13.08
CA VAL A 182 -12.80 -19.16 -11.73
C VAL A 182 -14.12 -19.91 -11.75
N ILE A 183 -14.12 -21.17 -11.37
CA ILE A 183 -15.29 -22.03 -11.31
C ILE A 183 -15.58 -22.47 -9.87
N LEU A 184 -16.81 -22.89 -9.61
CA LEU A 184 -17.20 -23.53 -8.35
C LEU A 184 -17.34 -25.04 -8.58
N ARG A 185 -16.59 -25.85 -7.84
CA ARG A 185 -16.69 -27.32 -7.86
C ARG A 185 -16.80 -27.84 -6.43
N ASP A 186 -17.87 -28.60 -6.16
CA ASP A 186 -18.18 -29.17 -4.83
C ASP A 186 -18.17 -28.14 -3.69
N GLY A 187 -18.57 -26.90 -4.02
CA GLY A 187 -18.60 -25.77 -3.09
C GLY A 187 -17.24 -25.09 -2.86
N CYS A 188 -16.20 -25.45 -3.62
CA CYS A 188 -14.85 -24.89 -3.54
C CYS A 188 -14.47 -24.20 -4.86
N PHE A 189 -13.84 -23.02 -4.76
CA PHE A 189 -13.42 -22.27 -5.94
C PHE A 189 -12.11 -22.80 -6.52
N ARG A 190 -12.10 -22.98 -7.83
CA ARG A 190 -10.99 -23.55 -8.61
C ARG A 190 -10.70 -22.65 -9.79
N LEU A 191 -9.44 -22.57 -10.19
CA LEU A 191 -9.03 -21.87 -11.41
C LEU A 191 -8.84 -22.89 -12.53
N THR A 192 -9.43 -22.64 -13.69
CA THR A 192 -9.15 -23.38 -14.92
C THR A 192 -8.51 -22.46 -15.95
N GLU A 193 -8.01 -23.03 -17.05
CA GLU A 193 -7.36 -22.29 -18.15
C GLU A 193 -6.09 -21.53 -17.73
N HIS A 194 -5.47 -21.92 -16.60
CA HIS A 194 -4.24 -21.31 -16.09
C HIS A 194 -3.00 -22.15 -16.43
N VAL A 195 -3.01 -23.43 -16.07
CA VAL A 195 -2.01 -24.43 -16.45
C VAL A 195 -2.76 -25.71 -16.84
N GLU A 196 -2.42 -26.29 -17.99
CA GLU A 196 -3.08 -27.46 -18.55
C GLU A 196 -3.12 -28.64 -17.55
N GLY A 197 -4.29 -29.26 -17.41
CA GLY A 197 -4.50 -30.38 -16.48
C GLY A 197 -4.53 -30.02 -14.99
N SER A 198 -4.35 -28.75 -14.62
CA SER A 198 -4.41 -28.30 -13.22
C SER A 198 -5.66 -27.49 -12.89
N GLU A 199 -6.22 -27.73 -11.70
CA GLU A 199 -7.30 -26.92 -11.14
C GLU A 199 -6.93 -26.47 -9.72
N PRO A 200 -6.02 -25.49 -9.57
CA PRO A 200 -5.64 -25.01 -8.26
C PRO A 200 -6.82 -24.36 -7.54
N LEU A 201 -6.78 -24.42 -6.22
CA LEU A 201 -7.72 -23.73 -5.35
C LEU A 201 -7.52 -22.21 -5.47
N VAL A 202 -8.60 -21.45 -5.28
CA VAL A 202 -8.56 -19.99 -5.38
C VAL A 202 -8.67 -19.35 -4.01
N ILE A 203 -7.84 -18.33 -3.76
CA ILE A 203 -8.03 -17.38 -2.67
C ILE A 203 -8.20 -15.96 -3.25
N PHE A 204 -9.26 -15.28 -2.82
CA PHE A 204 -9.62 -13.94 -3.27
C PHE A 204 -8.96 -12.86 -2.41
N GLY A 205 -8.93 -11.63 -2.91
CA GLY A 205 -8.49 -10.46 -2.17
C GLY A 205 -9.37 -10.22 -0.93
N ARG A 206 -8.78 -9.58 0.09
CA ARG A 206 -9.39 -9.36 1.41
C ARG A 206 -10.79 -8.77 1.36
N ASP A 207 -11.04 -7.87 0.41
CA ASP A 207 -12.26 -7.07 0.36
C ASP A 207 -13.26 -7.53 -0.72
N VAL A 208 -12.97 -8.62 -1.43
CA VAL A 208 -13.89 -9.22 -2.41
C VAL A 208 -15.09 -9.83 -1.68
N GLU A 209 -16.27 -9.70 -2.27
CA GLU A 209 -17.50 -10.36 -1.84
C GLU A 209 -18.03 -11.25 -2.97
N LEU A 210 -18.64 -12.38 -2.64
CA LEU A 210 -19.44 -13.16 -3.56
C LEU A 210 -20.93 -12.81 -3.39
N GLY A 211 -21.61 -12.44 -4.48
CA GLY A 211 -23.05 -12.19 -4.45
C GLY A 211 -23.74 -12.57 -5.75
N LEU A 212 -25.01 -12.20 -5.86
CA LEU A 212 -25.77 -12.30 -7.09
C LEU A 212 -25.73 -10.96 -7.85
N ASP A 213 -25.64 -11.04 -9.18
CA ASP A 213 -25.88 -9.89 -10.06
C ASP A 213 -27.38 -9.68 -10.35
N ALA A 214 -27.69 -8.72 -11.22
CA ALA A 214 -29.08 -8.36 -11.56
C ALA A 214 -29.83 -9.49 -12.28
N GLU A 215 -29.10 -10.37 -12.96
CA GLU A 215 -29.65 -11.51 -13.70
C GLU A 215 -29.67 -12.81 -12.88
N GLY A 216 -29.21 -12.77 -11.62
CA GLY A 216 -29.24 -13.92 -10.70
C GLY A 216 -28.07 -14.88 -10.83
N TYR A 217 -26.97 -14.47 -11.47
CA TYR A 217 -25.73 -15.26 -11.53
C TYR A 217 -24.79 -14.93 -10.36
N MET A 218 -24.01 -15.93 -9.93
CA MET A 218 -22.95 -15.69 -8.96
C MET A 218 -21.87 -14.79 -9.57
N ALA A 219 -21.63 -13.65 -8.94
CA ALA A 219 -20.66 -12.66 -9.36
C ALA A 219 -19.83 -12.19 -8.17
N LEU A 220 -18.59 -11.81 -8.48
CA LEU A 220 -17.75 -11.13 -7.50
C LEU A 220 -18.25 -9.69 -7.34
N LYS A 221 -17.96 -9.07 -6.19
CA LYS A 221 -18.26 -7.67 -5.88
C LYS A 221 -17.07 -7.08 -5.11
N ASN A 222 -16.77 -5.80 -5.35
CA ASN A 222 -15.79 -5.06 -4.55
C ASN A 222 -16.43 -3.78 -4.07
N THR A 223 -16.59 -3.68 -2.75
CA THR A 223 -17.32 -2.60 -2.08
C THR A 223 -16.61 -1.24 -2.16
N GLY A 224 -15.44 -1.13 -2.80
CA GLY A 224 -14.76 0.16 -2.96
C GLY A 224 -14.16 0.49 -4.31
N SER A 225 -14.44 -0.26 -5.39
CA SER A 225 -13.99 0.12 -6.74
C SER A 225 -15.13 0.62 -7.64
N GLY A 226 -16.40 0.35 -7.29
CA GLY A 226 -17.56 0.66 -8.14
C GLY A 226 -17.56 -0.04 -9.50
N ARG A 227 -16.56 -0.90 -9.78
CA ARG A 227 -16.43 -1.64 -11.03
C ARG A 227 -17.28 -2.90 -10.98
N ALA A 228 -17.94 -3.20 -12.10
CA ALA A 228 -18.59 -4.48 -12.30
C ALA A 228 -17.53 -5.57 -12.33
N MET A 229 -17.61 -6.46 -11.34
CA MET A 229 -16.71 -7.59 -11.16
C MET A 229 -17.28 -8.81 -11.91
N PRO A 230 -16.43 -9.76 -12.34
CA PRO A 230 -16.84 -10.82 -13.26
C PRO A 230 -17.72 -11.90 -12.60
N ARG A 231 -18.51 -12.59 -13.44
CA ARG A 231 -19.32 -13.74 -13.02
C ARG A 231 -18.46 -14.98 -12.83
N ILE A 232 -18.80 -15.81 -11.85
CA ILE A 232 -18.19 -17.14 -11.69
C ILE A 232 -18.47 -17.95 -12.96
N GLY A 233 -17.43 -18.58 -13.51
CA GLY A 233 -17.47 -19.31 -14.78
C GLY A 233 -17.12 -18.49 -16.02
N GLU A 234 -17.02 -17.16 -15.90
CA GLU A 234 -16.47 -16.31 -16.96
C GLU A 234 -14.94 -16.21 -16.85
N ARG A 235 -14.31 -15.83 -17.96
CA ARG A 235 -12.87 -15.55 -17.99
C ARG A 235 -12.60 -14.21 -17.29
N MET A 236 -11.66 -14.24 -16.37
CA MET A 236 -11.28 -13.12 -15.52
C MET A 236 -9.80 -12.79 -15.73
N THR A 237 -9.43 -11.55 -15.41
CA THR A 237 -8.04 -11.11 -15.40
C THR A 237 -7.69 -10.40 -14.10
N TRP A 238 -6.45 -10.53 -13.65
CA TRP A 238 -5.97 -9.88 -12.43
C TRP A 238 -4.49 -9.53 -12.56
N GLY A 239 -4.03 -8.56 -11.77
CA GLY A 239 -2.60 -8.31 -11.61
C GLY A 239 -1.96 -9.41 -10.78
N GLY A 240 -0.92 -10.06 -11.30
CA GLY A 240 -0.20 -11.13 -10.60
C GLY A 240 1.22 -11.37 -11.12
N PRO A 241 1.91 -12.41 -10.61
CA PRO A 241 1.45 -13.34 -9.57
C PRO A 241 1.25 -12.64 -8.23
N GLN A 242 0.21 -13.00 -7.49
CA GLN A 242 0.02 -12.54 -6.11
C GLN A 242 0.49 -13.63 -5.15
N GLY A 243 1.28 -13.24 -4.15
CA GLY A 243 1.63 -14.13 -3.05
C GLY A 243 0.46 -14.33 -2.10
N PHE A 244 0.50 -15.44 -1.35
CA PHE A 244 -0.31 -15.64 -0.15
C PHE A 244 0.60 -16.18 0.95
N SER A 245 0.14 -16.13 2.21
CA SER A 245 0.88 -16.72 3.33
C SER A 245 0.24 -18.03 3.77
N GLU A 246 1.01 -19.09 3.94
CA GLU A 246 0.54 -20.34 4.56
C GLU A 246 0.13 -20.15 6.03
N THR A 247 0.55 -19.05 6.66
CA THR A 247 0.11 -18.70 8.01
C THR A 247 -1.25 -18.01 8.06
N ASP A 248 -1.81 -17.60 6.90
CA ASP A 248 -3.14 -17.02 6.80
C ASP A 248 -4.20 -18.05 7.28
N PRO A 249 -5.03 -17.71 8.30
CA PRO A 249 -6.09 -18.60 8.79
C PRO A 249 -7.05 -19.08 7.69
N ASN A 250 -7.32 -18.26 6.68
CA ASN A 250 -8.20 -18.62 5.56
C ASN A 250 -7.51 -19.56 4.57
N VAL A 251 -6.19 -19.52 4.42
CA VAL A 251 -5.44 -20.52 3.65
C VAL A 251 -5.49 -21.87 4.36
N LYS A 252 -5.25 -21.89 5.68
CA LYS A 252 -5.35 -23.12 6.50
C LYS A 252 -6.74 -23.73 6.41
N LEU A 253 -7.79 -22.92 6.59
CA LEU A 253 -9.17 -23.39 6.51
C LEU A 253 -9.53 -23.86 5.09
N LEU A 254 -9.01 -23.19 4.04
CA LEU A 254 -9.20 -23.61 2.65
C LEU A 254 -8.62 -24.99 2.41
N ARG A 255 -7.42 -25.26 2.92
CA ARG A 255 -6.80 -26.59 2.82
C ARG A 255 -7.63 -27.66 3.51
N VAL A 256 -8.12 -27.38 4.73
CA VAL A 256 -8.97 -28.31 5.49
C VAL A 256 -10.29 -28.60 4.78
N LYS A 257 -10.94 -27.59 4.19
CA LYS A 257 -12.29 -27.73 3.61
C LYS A 257 -12.30 -28.20 2.15
N CYS A 258 -11.27 -27.86 1.39
CA CYS A 258 -11.25 -27.98 -0.07
C CYS A 258 -10.06 -28.78 -0.64
N GLY A 259 -9.11 -29.20 0.21
CA GLY A 259 -7.98 -30.06 -0.16
C GLY A 259 -6.61 -29.35 -0.13
N THR A 260 -5.54 -30.14 -0.19
CA THR A 260 -4.15 -29.66 -0.04
C THR A 260 -3.47 -29.26 -1.36
N GLY A 261 -4.22 -29.17 -2.46
CA GLY A 261 -3.68 -28.81 -3.77
C GLY A 261 -3.04 -27.41 -3.84
N PRO A 262 -2.45 -27.06 -5.00
CA PRO A 262 -1.89 -25.73 -5.20
C PRO A 262 -2.96 -24.65 -5.04
N ILE A 263 -2.58 -23.48 -4.52
CA ILE A 263 -3.46 -22.32 -4.36
C ILE A 263 -2.95 -21.20 -5.26
N VAL A 264 -3.87 -20.52 -5.94
CA VAL A 264 -3.60 -19.29 -6.69
C VAL A 264 -4.35 -18.14 -6.01
N ALA A 265 -3.62 -17.09 -5.64
CA ALA A 265 -4.21 -15.83 -5.21
C ALA A 265 -4.59 -15.00 -6.43
N VAL A 266 -5.90 -14.81 -6.63
CA VAL A 266 -6.44 -14.03 -7.76
C VAL A 266 -6.72 -12.57 -7.39
N GLY A 267 -6.56 -12.21 -6.11
CA GLY A 267 -6.74 -10.84 -5.64
C GLY A 267 -8.14 -10.31 -5.92
N GLU A 268 -8.21 -9.13 -6.53
CA GLU A 268 -9.45 -8.47 -6.96
C GLU A 268 -9.55 -8.57 -8.50
N PRO A 269 -10.03 -9.70 -9.07
CA PRO A 269 -10.03 -9.92 -10.50
C PRO A 269 -11.11 -9.09 -11.20
N ASP A 270 -10.77 -8.52 -12.35
CA ASP A 270 -11.66 -7.82 -13.26
C ASP A 270 -12.17 -8.76 -14.37
N GLY A 271 -13.25 -8.38 -15.05
CA GLY A 271 -13.69 -9.07 -16.26
C GLY A 271 -12.67 -8.93 -17.40
N ALA A 272 -12.38 -10.03 -18.10
CA ALA A 272 -11.49 -9.97 -19.25
C ALA A 272 -12.04 -9.01 -20.32
N PRO A 273 -11.20 -8.20 -20.99
CA PRO A 273 -11.64 -7.35 -22.09
C PRO A 273 -12.31 -8.22 -23.16
N ARG A 274 -13.56 -7.92 -23.50
CA ARG A 274 -14.21 -8.55 -24.66
C ARG A 274 -13.58 -7.93 -25.91
N ILE A 275 -12.70 -8.66 -26.58
CA ILE A 275 -12.31 -8.32 -27.95
C ILE A 275 -13.58 -8.48 -28.79
N ARG A 276 -14.09 -7.37 -29.33
CA ARG A 276 -15.15 -7.36 -30.33
C ARG A 276 -14.53 -7.49 -31.71
#